data_AF-A0A1H8HEM1-F1
#
_entry.id   AF-A0A1H8HEM1-F1
#
_cell.length_a   1.000
_cell.length_b   1.000
_cell.length_c   1.000
_cell.angle_alpha   90.00
_cell.angle_beta   90.00
_cell.angle_gamma   90.00
#
_symmetry.space_group_name_H-M   'P 1'
#
loop_
_entity.id
_entity.type
_entity.pdbx_description
1 polymer ?
#
loop_
_entity_poly.entity_id
_entity_poly.type
_entity_poly.pdbx_seq_one_letter_code
_entity_poly.pdbx_strand_id
1 'polypeptide(L)'
;MQVSDIDKQIAELQAQKRTIIEEEKKTAKKKVEQALQELNALGFNYKLVEEGTTPKRTRRTGVRDDVLKTIKNGDGMKPAEIAVAMGMDDAKGKQSISNALTALKKSGILVATDGAYTAK
;
A
#
# COMPACT_ATOMS: atom_id res chain seq x y z
N MET A 1 1.47 19.00 -52.84
CA MET A 1 0.54 17.98 -52.33
C MET A 1 1.35 16.72 -52.01
N GLN A 2 2.03 16.66 -50.85
CA GLN A 2 2.91 15.53 -50.44
C GLN A 2 2.98 15.30 -48.91
N VAL A 3 2.30 16.11 -48.09
CA VAL A 3 2.40 16.00 -46.61
C VAL A 3 1.66 14.76 -46.06
N SER A 4 0.55 14.36 -46.69
CA SER A 4 -0.27 13.21 -46.26
C SER A 4 0.46 11.87 -46.33
N ASP A 5 1.35 11.66 -47.31
CA ASP A 5 1.99 10.36 -47.50
C ASP A 5 3.17 10.17 -46.53
N ILE A 6 3.81 11.27 -46.12
CA ILE A 6 4.84 11.27 -45.08
C ILE A 6 4.21 10.93 -43.72
N ASP A 7 3.04 11.48 -43.40
CA ASP A 7 2.34 11.19 -42.15
C ASP A 7 1.90 9.72 -42.06
N LYS A 8 1.47 9.12 -43.17
CA LYS A 8 1.15 7.68 -43.26
C LYS A 8 2.39 6.81 -43.04
N GLN A 9 3.52 7.16 -43.67
CA GLN A 9 4.79 6.44 -43.49
C GLN A 9 5.31 6.54 -42.04
N ILE A 10 5.17 7.70 -41.39
CA ILE A 10 5.53 7.85 -39.97
C ILE A 10 4.65 6.97 -39.08
N ALA A 11 3.34 6.91 -39.34
CA ALA A 11 2.43 6.07 -38.57
C ALA A 11 2.75 4.57 -38.73
N GLU A 12 3.05 4.12 -39.95
CA GLU A 12 3.46 2.73 -40.22
C GLU A 12 4.79 2.37 -39.55
N LEU A 13 5.79 3.25 -39.64
CA LEU A 13 7.09 3.05 -38.98
C LEU A 13 6.96 3.03 -37.46
N GLN A 14 6.08 3.85 -36.88
CA GLN A 14 5.78 3.81 -35.45
C GLN A 14 5.08 2.52 -35.04
N ALA A 15 4.16 2.00 -35.85
CA ALA A 15 3.48 0.73 -35.59
C ALA A 15 4.46 -0.46 -35.67
N GLN A 16 5.34 -0.49 -36.67
CA GLN A 16 6.40 -1.49 -36.78
C GLN A 16 7.37 -1.43 -35.59
N LYS A 17 7.80 -0.22 -35.20
CA LYS A 17 8.66 -0.02 -34.03
C LYS A 17 8.02 -0.56 -32.74
N ARG A 18 6.72 -0.33 -32.53
CA ARG A 18 6.00 -0.86 -31.36
C ARG A 18 5.98 -2.39 -31.35
N THR A 19 5.69 -2.99 -32.50
CA THR A 19 5.62 -4.45 -32.66
C THR A 19 6.97 -5.09 -32.31
N ILE A 20 8.07 -4.55 -32.87
CA ILE A 20 9.43 -5.04 -32.59
C ILE A 20 9.76 -4.90 -31.10
N ILE A 21 9.45 -3.75 -30.49
CA ILE A 21 9.70 -3.53 -29.06
C ILE A 21 8.91 -4.52 -28.19
N GLU A 22 7.67 -4.82 -28.54
CA GLU A 22 6.84 -5.78 -27.79
C GLU A 22 7.37 -7.22 -27.92
N GLU A 23 7.78 -7.63 -29.13
CA GLU A 23 8.38 -8.94 -29.38
C GLU A 23 9.72 -9.11 -28.65
N GLU A 24 10.58 -8.10 -28.69
CA GLU A 24 11.86 -8.12 -27.96
C GLU A 24 11.64 -8.13 -26.45
N LYS A 25 10.70 -7.34 -25.93
CA LYS A 25 10.33 -7.36 -24.49
C LYS A 25 9.83 -8.73 -24.07
N LYS A 26 8.98 -9.37 -24.87
CA LYS A 26 8.46 -10.72 -24.60
C LYS A 26 9.59 -11.75 -24.59
N THR A 27 10.52 -11.65 -25.52
CA THR A 27 11.68 -12.54 -25.61
C THR A 27 12.63 -12.35 -24.43
N ALA A 28 12.92 -11.09 -24.06
CA ALA A 28 13.73 -10.76 -22.91
C ALA A 28 13.09 -11.26 -21.60
N LYS A 29 11.79 -11.06 -21.42
CA LYS A 29 11.06 -11.52 -20.22
C LYS A 29 11.14 -13.05 -20.06
N LYS A 30 10.98 -13.80 -21.14
CA LYS A 30 11.14 -15.26 -21.13
C LYS A 30 12.53 -15.70 -20.69
N LYS A 31 13.59 -15.06 -21.21
CA LYS A 31 14.98 -15.37 -20.81
C LYS A 31 15.22 -15.11 -19.32
N VAL A 32 14.68 -14.00 -18.80
CA VAL A 32 14.77 -13.66 -17.38
C VAL A 32 14.00 -14.67 -16.52
N GLU A 33 12.80 -15.08 -16.94
CA GLU A 33 12.03 -16.10 -16.23
C GLU A 33 12.74 -17.46 -16.19
N GLN A 34 13.41 -17.87 -17.27
CA GLN A 34 14.22 -19.09 -17.30
C GLN A 34 15.41 -19.00 -16.35
N ALA A 35 16.18 -17.90 -16.38
CA ALA A 35 17.30 -17.69 -15.47
C ALA A 35 16.83 -17.68 -13.99
N LEU A 36 15.66 -17.10 -13.70
CA LEU A 36 15.08 -17.11 -12.35
C LEU A 36 14.69 -18.51 -11.90
N GLN A 37 14.17 -19.35 -12.81
CA GLN A 37 13.87 -20.76 -12.50
C GLN A 37 15.15 -21.54 -12.17
N GLU A 38 16.22 -21.34 -12.93
CA GLU A 38 17.52 -21.96 -12.66
C GLU A 38 18.09 -21.51 -11.30
N LEU A 39 18.05 -20.21 -11.01
CA LEU A 39 18.48 -19.70 -9.71
C LEU A 39 17.62 -20.26 -8.57
N ASN A 40 16.31 -20.37 -8.77
CA ASN A 40 15.42 -20.93 -7.75
C ASN A 40 15.64 -22.43 -7.54
N ALA A 41 15.99 -23.17 -8.59
CA ALA A 41 16.38 -24.58 -8.48
C ALA A 41 17.69 -24.78 -7.70
N LEU A 42 18.58 -23.77 -7.71
CA LEU A 42 19.80 -23.75 -6.89
C LEU A 42 19.55 -23.35 -5.42
N GLY A 43 18.30 -23.13 -5.02
CA GLY A 43 17.89 -22.83 -3.65
C GLY A 43 17.73 -21.34 -3.33
N PHE A 44 17.85 -20.46 -4.33
CA PHE A 44 17.49 -19.05 -4.15
C PHE A 44 15.97 -18.86 -4.27
N ASN A 45 15.44 -17.73 -3.77
CA ASN A 45 14.02 -17.40 -3.87
C ASN A 45 13.85 -16.02 -4.52
N TYR A 46 14.14 -15.96 -5.82
CA TYR A 46 13.99 -14.75 -6.62
C TYR A 46 12.64 -14.73 -7.34
N LYS A 47 12.06 -13.53 -7.42
CA LYS A 47 10.82 -13.28 -8.16
C LYS A 47 11.02 -12.03 -9.01
N LEU A 48 10.54 -12.07 -10.26
CA LEU A 48 10.49 -10.89 -11.10
C LEU A 48 9.42 -9.93 -10.55
N VAL A 49 9.83 -8.69 -10.27
CA VAL A 49 8.98 -7.61 -9.76
C VAL A 49 8.96 -6.54 -10.84
N GLU A 50 7.77 -6.11 -11.27
CA GLU A 50 7.66 -5.05 -12.26
C GLU A 50 8.05 -3.70 -11.64
N GLU A 51 8.77 -2.86 -12.39
CA GLU A 51 9.20 -1.55 -11.92
C GLU A 51 7.98 -0.75 -11.43
N GLY A 52 8.03 -0.28 -10.17
CA GLY A 52 6.90 0.38 -9.51
C GLY A 52 6.10 -0.52 -8.55
N THR A 53 6.28 -1.84 -8.58
CA THR A 53 5.84 -2.72 -7.48
C THR A 53 6.88 -2.76 -6.37
N THR A 54 7.21 -1.60 -5.80
CA THR A 54 7.51 -1.62 -4.37
C THR A 54 6.29 -2.25 -3.71
N PRO A 55 6.43 -3.23 -2.80
CA PRO A 55 5.29 -3.65 -2.01
C PRO A 55 4.75 -2.36 -1.42
N LYS A 56 3.57 -1.94 -1.88
CA LYS A 56 2.87 -0.77 -1.36
C LYS A 56 2.85 -1.05 0.11
N ARG A 57 3.71 -0.37 0.89
CA ARG A 57 3.79 -0.54 2.33
C ARG A 57 2.35 -0.36 2.72
N THR A 58 1.67 -1.45 3.04
CA THR A 58 0.26 -1.40 3.40
C THR A 58 0.32 -0.42 4.54
N ARG A 59 -0.22 0.77 4.28
CA ARG A 59 -0.30 1.82 5.26
C ARG A 59 -1.06 1.08 6.33
N ARG A 60 -0.37 0.67 7.40
CA ARG A 60 -0.99 0.19 8.62
C ARG A 60 -2.13 1.17 8.76
N THR A 61 -3.38 0.74 8.58
CA THR A 61 -4.51 1.51 9.09
C THR A 61 -4.03 1.89 10.48
N GLY A 62 -3.78 3.19 10.67
CA GLY A 62 -2.88 3.60 11.74
C GLY A 62 -3.51 3.10 13.03
N VAL A 63 -2.74 2.77 14.06
CA VAL A 63 -3.32 2.52 15.39
C VAL A 63 -4.32 3.65 15.75
N ARG A 64 -4.08 4.87 15.24
CA ARG A 64 -5.01 5.99 15.24
C ARG A 64 -6.36 5.75 14.55
N ASP A 65 -6.39 5.23 13.33
CA ASP A 65 -7.62 4.96 12.59
C ASP A 65 -8.42 3.83 13.25
N ASP A 66 -7.72 2.80 13.74
CA ASP A 66 -8.34 1.67 14.44
C ASP A 66 -8.91 2.10 15.81
N VAL A 67 -8.18 2.94 16.57
CA VAL A 67 -8.67 3.57 17.81
C VAL A 67 -9.91 4.41 17.52
N LEU A 68 -9.88 5.24 16.47
CA LEU A 68 -11.03 6.08 16.09
C LEU A 68 -12.24 5.23 15.71
N LYS A 69 -12.05 4.17 14.92
CA LYS A 69 -13.13 3.25 14.54
C LYS A 69 -13.72 2.56 15.76
N THR A 70 -12.87 2.12 16.68
CA THR A 70 -13.28 1.47 17.94
C THR A 70 -14.14 2.42 18.77
N ILE A 71 -13.71 3.66 18.96
CA ILE A 71 -14.47 4.69 19.70
C ILE A 71 -15.75 5.09 18.96
N LYS A 72 -15.77 5.15 17.63
CA LYS A 72 -17.01 5.45 16.88
C LYS A 72 -18.08 4.37 17.03
N ASN A 73 -17.67 3.13 17.29
CA ASN A 73 -18.58 2.00 17.48
C ASN A 73 -19.05 1.86 18.94
N GLY A 74 -18.50 2.63 19.89
CA GLY A 74 -18.85 2.56 21.30
C GLY A 74 -19.19 3.94 21.87
N ASP A 75 -20.26 4.03 22.67
CA ASP A 75 -20.61 5.28 23.34
C ASP A 75 -19.69 5.52 24.54
N GLY A 76 -18.58 6.23 24.31
CA GLY A 76 -17.68 6.68 25.37
C GLY A 76 -16.85 5.54 25.96
N MET A 77 -15.65 5.33 25.42
CA MET A 77 -14.78 4.24 25.87
C MET A 77 -13.60 4.75 26.70
N LYS A 78 -13.25 4.04 27.77
CA LYS A 78 -12.02 4.29 28.53
C LYS A 78 -10.81 3.69 27.82
N PRO A 79 -9.59 4.22 28.03
CA PRO A 79 -8.38 3.70 27.40
C PRO A 79 -8.15 2.20 27.61
N ALA A 80 -8.51 1.67 28.79
CA ALA A 80 -8.41 0.24 29.09
C ALA A 80 -9.37 -0.61 28.24
N GLU A 81 -10.60 -0.14 28.07
CA GLU A 81 -11.63 -0.81 27.25
C GLU A 81 -11.23 -0.80 25.76
N ILE A 82 -10.64 0.30 25.29
CA ILE A 82 -10.10 0.41 23.93
C ILE A 82 -8.95 -0.58 23.74
N ALA A 83 -8.04 -0.72 24.71
CA ALA A 83 -6.94 -1.68 24.63
C ALA A 83 -7.43 -3.13 24.56
N VAL A 84 -8.46 -3.47 25.34
CA VAL A 84 -9.10 -4.80 25.29
C VAL A 84 -9.80 -5.01 23.95
N ALA A 85 -10.59 -4.05 23.47
CA ALA A 85 -11.32 -4.15 22.21
C ALA A 85 -10.38 -4.29 20.99
N MET A 86 -9.18 -3.71 21.06
CA MET A 86 -8.16 -3.81 20.03
C MET A 86 -7.21 -5.01 20.19
N GLY A 87 -7.31 -5.77 21.30
CA GLY A 87 -6.38 -6.86 21.62
C GLY A 87 -4.94 -6.39 21.88
N MET A 88 -4.76 -5.14 22.30
CA MET A 88 -3.46 -4.47 22.51
C MET A 88 -3.23 -4.17 24.00
N ASP A 89 -3.38 -5.18 24.85
CA ASP A 89 -3.24 -5.05 26.31
C ASP A 89 -1.77 -5.09 26.80
N ASP A 90 -0.82 -5.26 25.88
CA ASP A 90 0.60 -5.21 26.16
C ASP A 90 1.10 -3.77 26.37
N ALA A 91 2.25 -3.61 27.05
CA ALA A 91 2.79 -2.29 27.37
C ALA A 91 3.03 -1.40 26.13
N LYS A 92 3.48 -1.99 25.00
CA LYS A 92 3.71 -1.26 23.75
C LYS A 92 2.40 -0.90 23.06
N GLY A 93 1.40 -1.78 23.14
CA GLY A 93 0.04 -1.54 22.67
C GLY A 93 -0.62 -0.37 23.39
N LYS A 94 -0.61 -0.39 24.73
CA LYS A 94 -1.13 0.70 25.57
C LYS A 94 -0.47 2.05 25.27
N GLN A 95 0.84 2.07 25.08
CA GLN A 95 1.57 3.29 24.71
C GLN A 95 1.15 3.81 23.32
N SER A 96 0.97 2.89 22.36
CA SER A 96 0.52 3.24 21.00
C SER A 96 -0.89 3.83 21.00
N ILE A 97 -1.81 3.25 21.79
CA ILE A 97 -3.18 3.76 21.98
C ILE A 97 -3.15 5.12 22.67
N SER A 98 -2.35 5.31 23.73
CA SER A 98 -2.22 6.60 24.41
C SER A 98 -1.74 7.73 23.48
N ASN A 99 -0.74 7.43 22.64
CA ASN A 99 -0.25 8.36 21.62
C ASN A 99 -1.33 8.68 20.56
N ALA A 100 -2.11 7.68 20.15
CA ALA A 100 -3.22 7.85 19.21
C ALA A 100 -4.33 8.73 19.80
N LEU A 101 -4.78 8.45 21.02
CA LEU A 101 -5.80 9.21 21.74
C LEU A 101 -5.40 10.67 21.92
N THR A 102 -4.15 10.91 22.35
CA THR A 102 -3.62 12.26 22.51
C THR A 102 -3.64 13.05 21.21
N ALA A 103 -3.24 12.42 20.10
CA ALA A 103 -3.24 13.06 18.79
C ALA A 103 -4.67 13.36 18.29
N LEU A 104 -5.60 12.42 18.46
CA LEU A 104 -7.00 12.58 18.03
C LEU A 104 -7.76 13.63 18.85
N LYS A 105 -7.45 13.74 20.14
CA LYS A 105 -7.95 14.81 21.01
C LYS A 105 -7.40 16.17 20.57
N LYS A 106 -6.09 16.27 20.30
CA LYS A 106 -5.45 17.51 19.80
C LYS A 106 -6.01 17.97 18.46
N SER A 107 -6.36 17.04 17.57
CA SER A 107 -7.00 17.36 16.29
C SER A 107 -8.50 17.68 16.40
N GLY A 108 -9.08 17.63 17.60
CA GLY A 108 -10.50 17.93 17.83
C GLY A 108 -11.48 16.86 17.31
N ILE A 109 -10.98 15.65 17.00
CA ILE A 109 -11.79 14.54 16.50
C ILE A 109 -12.44 13.76 17.66
N LEU A 110 -11.78 13.74 18.81
CA LEU A 110 -12.30 13.13 20.04
C LEU A 110 -12.49 14.19 21.12
N VAL A 111 -13.48 13.96 21.97
CA VAL A 111 -13.69 14.66 23.24
C VAL A 111 -13.43 13.67 24.37
N ALA A 112 -12.86 14.14 25.47
CA ALA A 112 -12.66 13.34 26.67
C ALA A 112 -13.51 13.91 27.80
N THR A 113 -14.46 13.12 28.29
CA THR A 113 -15.37 13.46 29.39
C THR A 113 -15.24 12.38 30.46
N ASP A 114 -14.92 12.74 31.69
CA ASP A 114 -14.75 11.80 32.82
C ASP A 114 -13.83 10.59 32.54
N GLY A 115 -12.80 10.81 31.72
CA GLY A 115 -11.84 9.77 31.34
C GLY A 115 -12.31 8.81 30.26
N ALA A 116 -13.53 8.98 29.75
CA ALA A 116 -14.04 8.29 28.57
C ALA A 116 -13.84 9.17 27.32
N TYR A 117 -13.49 8.54 26.20
CA TYR A 117 -13.30 9.20 24.91
C TYR A 117 -14.50 8.95 24.02
N THR A 118 -15.07 10.02 23.48
CA THR A 118 -16.16 9.99 22.51
C THR A 118 -15.72 10.64 21.20
N ALA A 119 -16.17 10.09 20.07
CA ALA A 119 -15.98 10.73 18.78
C ALA A 119 -16.92 11.94 18.64
N LYS A 120 -16.39 13.03 18.11
CA LYS A 120 -17.18 14.22 17.76
C LYS A 120 -17.88 14.03 16.41
#